data_AF-A0A8B2U2E4-F1
#
_entry.id   AF-A0A8B2U2E4-F1
#
_cell.length_a   1.000
_cell.length_b   1.000
_cell.length_c   1.000
_cell.angle_alpha   90.00
_cell.angle_beta   90.00
_cell.angle_gamma   90.00
#
_symmetry.space_group_name_H-M   'P 1'
#
loop_
_entity.id
_entity.type
_entity.pdbx_description
1 polymer ?
#
loop_
_entity_poly.entity_id
_entity_poly.type
_entity_poly.pdbx_seq_one_letter_code
_entity_poly.pdbx_strand_id
1 'polypeptide(L)'
;MLKKFIFSGVILFLTGCSLFGTKQDPIPGEYAGADYLLSDENAQRWVFASKQAEQCIYPNLTRILQQHFPKEDAYIHSQYIFFYPLENVIGEKYVKIIQDDEKSMNYATYQYKKFRQDKVEDMDKAQCETLRKNAADDLEVVKGQYKNGMIEVQKNPDGTTKSADGVATNQNKFFFDIIKWGSALLL
;
A
#
# COMPACT_ATOMS: atom_id res chain seq x y z
N MET A 1 -51.70 15.54 -41.82
CA MET A 1 -50.98 14.57 -42.67
C MET A 1 -49.64 14.27 -42.02
N LEU A 2 -49.58 13.18 -41.26
CA LEU A 2 -48.38 12.71 -40.58
C LEU A 2 -47.77 11.61 -41.47
N LYS A 3 -46.76 11.95 -42.26
CA LYS A 3 -46.07 10.97 -43.11
C LYS A 3 -44.58 11.26 -43.12
N LYS A 4 -43.84 10.25 -42.65
CA LYS A 4 -42.50 9.86 -43.08
C LYS A 4 -41.39 10.86 -42.77
N PHE A 5 -40.73 10.70 -41.63
CA PHE A 5 -39.26 10.76 -41.54
C PHE A 5 -38.84 10.02 -40.25
N ILE A 6 -39.02 8.70 -40.26
CA ILE A 6 -38.27 7.78 -39.39
C ILE A 6 -37.24 7.14 -40.33
N PHE A 7 -36.02 6.92 -39.82
CA PHE A 7 -34.82 6.42 -40.49
C PHE A 7 -33.89 7.47 -41.10
N SER A 8 -33.01 8.02 -40.27
CA SER A 8 -31.55 7.98 -40.50
C SER A 8 -30.85 8.75 -39.36
N GLY A 9 -30.01 8.08 -38.58
CA GLY A 9 -29.24 8.73 -37.50
C GLY A 9 -28.84 7.85 -36.33
N VAL A 10 -28.57 6.55 -36.54
CA VAL A 10 -27.96 5.68 -35.52
C VAL A 10 -26.72 5.02 -36.13
N ILE A 11 -25.74 5.82 -36.58
CA ILE A 11 -24.39 5.33 -36.88
C ILE A 11 -23.41 6.48 -36.58
N LEU A 12 -23.08 6.68 -35.30
CA LEU A 12 -21.87 7.39 -34.83
C LEU A 12 -21.80 7.33 -33.30
N PHE A 13 -21.76 6.12 -32.73
CA PHE A 13 -21.52 5.92 -31.29
C PHE A 13 -20.56 4.74 -31.01
N LEU A 14 -19.58 4.49 -31.89
CA LEU A 14 -18.61 3.40 -31.68
C LEU A 14 -17.12 3.83 -31.72
N THR A 15 -16.82 5.12 -31.66
CA THR A 15 -15.42 5.62 -31.57
C THR A 15 -15.16 6.39 -30.28
N GLY A 16 -15.57 5.83 -29.14
CA GLY A 16 -15.45 6.48 -27.83
C GLY A 16 -14.37 5.93 -26.88
N CYS A 17 -13.77 4.77 -27.13
CA CYS A 17 -12.99 4.07 -26.09
C CYS A 17 -11.47 4.26 -26.12
N SER A 18 -10.89 5.03 -27.03
CA SER A 18 -9.41 5.12 -27.15
C SER A 18 -8.81 6.53 -27.11
N LEU A 19 -9.62 7.58 -26.99
CA LEU A 19 -9.10 8.96 -26.99
C LEU A 19 -8.65 9.46 -25.60
N PHE A 20 -8.98 8.74 -24.53
CA PHE A 20 -8.60 9.09 -23.15
C PHE A 20 -7.90 7.94 -22.41
N GLY A 21 -7.39 6.95 -23.14
CA GLY A 21 -6.60 5.88 -22.53
C GLY A 21 -5.26 6.43 -22.05
N THR A 22 -5.01 6.42 -20.74
CA THR A 22 -3.68 6.67 -20.18
C THR A 22 -2.69 5.72 -20.86
N LYS A 23 -1.75 6.26 -21.63
CA LYS A 23 -0.78 5.46 -22.37
C LYS A 23 0.17 4.82 -21.35
N GLN A 24 0.08 3.51 -21.22
CA GLN A 24 1.03 2.70 -20.47
C GLN A 24 2.37 2.68 -21.20
N ASP A 25 3.46 3.03 -20.50
CA ASP A 25 4.79 2.87 -21.07
C ASP A 25 5.14 1.38 -21.28
N PRO A 26 6.01 1.06 -22.27
CA PRO A 26 6.47 -0.29 -22.48
C PRO A 26 7.04 -0.90 -21.20
N ILE A 27 6.63 -2.13 -20.91
CA ILE A 27 7.08 -2.86 -19.72
C ILE A 27 8.49 -3.40 -19.99
N PRO A 28 9.49 -3.09 -19.14
CA PRO A 28 10.84 -3.63 -19.32
C PRO A 28 10.84 -5.16 -19.32
N GLY A 29 11.64 -5.76 -20.21
CA GLY A 29 11.64 -7.21 -20.43
C GLY A 29 12.04 -8.05 -19.20
N GLU A 30 12.74 -7.47 -18.23
CA GLU A 30 13.11 -8.12 -16.97
C GLU A 30 11.89 -8.50 -16.11
N TYR A 31 10.75 -7.82 -16.30
CA TYR A 31 9.49 -8.10 -15.61
C TYR A 31 8.56 -9.03 -16.41
N ALA A 32 9.04 -9.62 -17.50
CA ALA A 32 8.25 -10.56 -18.30
C ALA A 32 7.83 -11.77 -17.45
N GLY A 33 6.53 -12.08 -17.49
CA GLY A 33 5.93 -13.17 -16.71
C GLY A 33 5.71 -12.83 -15.23
N ALA A 34 5.61 -11.55 -14.87
CA ALA A 34 5.02 -11.15 -13.59
C ALA A 34 3.52 -11.49 -13.56
N ASP A 35 3.05 -11.98 -12.42
CA ASP A 35 1.63 -12.34 -12.22
C ASP A 35 0.71 -11.12 -12.18
N TYR A 36 1.25 -9.94 -11.83
CA TYR A 36 0.56 -8.67 -11.86
C TYR A 36 1.47 -7.53 -12.33
N LEU A 37 0.94 -6.73 -13.26
CA LEU A 37 1.62 -5.57 -13.82
C LEU A 37 0.85 -4.30 -13.44
N LEU A 38 1.40 -3.54 -12.49
CA LEU A 38 0.81 -2.29 -12.02
C LEU A 38 0.86 -1.21 -13.11
N SER A 39 -0.31 -0.78 -13.58
CA SER A 39 -0.41 0.30 -14.57
C SER A 39 0.17 1.63 -14.07
N ASP A 40 0.66 2.47 -14.98
CA ASP A 40 1.18 3.81 -14.72
C ASP A 40 0.16 4.69 -13.97
N GLU A 41 -1.12 4.64 -14.35
CA GLU A 41 -2.18 5.41 -13.68
C GLU A 41 -2.33 5.02 -12.20
N ASN A 42 -2.46 3.72 -11.92
CA ASN A 42 -2.52 3.23 -10.54
C ASN A 42 -1.23 3.48 -9.77
N ALA A 43 -0.07 3.41 -10.41
CA ALA A 43 1.21 3.73 -9.77
C ALA A 43 1.29 5.21 -9.36
N GLN A 44 0.83 6.13 -10.21
CA GLN A 44 0.77 7.56 -9.87
C GLN A 44 -0.17 7.83 -8.69
N ARG A 45 -1.36 7.22 -8.70
CA ARG A 45 -2.32 7.33 -7.59
C ARG A 45 -1.74 6.77 -6.29
N TRP A 46 -1.08 5.62 -6.38
CA TRP A 46 -0.42 4.99 -5.24
C TRP A 46 0.69 5.87 -4.68
N VAL A 47 1.62 6.35 -5.51
CA VAL A 47 2.73 7.23 -5.06
C VAL A 47 2.19 8.50 -4.41
N PHE A 48 1.16 9.12 -4.99
CA PHE A 48 0.54 10.31 -4.41
C PHE A 48 -0.04 10.01 -3.02
N ALA A 49 -0.85 8.96 -2.90
CA ALA A 49 -1.48 8.57 -1.63
C ALA A 49 -0.43 8.16 -0.57
N SER A 50 0.61 7.44 -0.98
CA SER A 50 1.74 7.07 -0.14
C SER A 50 2.48 8.30 0.39
N LYS A 51 2.79 9.27 -0.48
CA LYS A 51 3.50 10.47 -0.07
C LYS A 51 2.65 11.36 0.84
N GLN A 52 1.35 11.41 0.57
CA GLN A 52 0.40 12.14 1.41
C GLN A 52 0.29 11.51 2.81
N ALA A 53 0.24 10.17 2.88
CA ALA A 53 0.27 9.43 4.15
C ALA A 53 1.59 9.65 4.91
N GLU A 54 2.74 9.68 4.23
CA GLU A 54 4.05 9.92 4.85
C GLU A 54 4.14 11.34 5.44
N GLN A 55 3.74 12.35 4.67
CA GLN A 55 3.66 13.74 5.14
C GLN A 55 2.74 13.89 6.35
N CYS A 56 1.63 13.13 6.37
CA CYS A 56 0.72 13.11 7.49
C CYS A 56 1.35 12.44 8.71
N ILE A 57 1.73 11.16 8.64
CA ILE A 57 2.14 10.36 9.81
C ILE A 57 3.52 10.81 10.32
N TYR A 58 4.44 11.12 9.40
CA TYR A 58 5.83 11.44 9.73
C TYR A 58 6.27 12.77 9.07
N PRO A 59 5.71 13.92 9.50
CA PRO A 59 5.95 15.22 8.84
C PRO A 59 7.42 15.68 8.84
N ASN A 60 8.24 15.14 9.74
CA ASN A 60 9.65 15.46 9.89
C ASN A 60 10.57 14.26 9.59
N LEU A 61 10.07 13.24 8.88
CA LEU A 61 10.87 12.05 8.58
C LEU A 61 12.05 12.43 7.69
N THR A 62 13.25 12.04 8.13
CA THR A 62 14.44 12.10 7.29
C THR A 62 14.84 10.69 6.89
N ARG A 63 15.56 10.56 5.78
CA ARG A 63 16.13 9.28 5.35
C ARG A 63 16.98 8.61 6.44
N ILE A 64 17.71 9.41 7.22
CA ILE A 64 18.55 8.90 8.32
C ILE A 64 17.68 8.29 9.43
N LEU A 65 16.62 8.99 9.85
CA LEU A 65 15.71 8.47 10.87
C LEU A 65 15.05 7.18 10.42
N GLN A 66 14.63 7.12 9.16
CA GLN A 66 14.00 5.95 8.56
C GLN A 66 14.93 4.73 8.50
N GLN A 67 16.22 4.93 8.20
CA GLN A 67 17.22 3.84 8.17
C GLN A 67 17.48 3.22 9.55
N HIS A 68 17.15 3.93 10.63
CA HIS A 68 17.33 3.48 12.01
C HIS A 68 16.01 3.07 12.68
N PHE A 69 14.95 2.86 11.91
CA PHE A 69 13.69 2.35 12.46
C PHE A 69 13.89 0.99 13.14
N PRO A 70 13.38 0.81 14.37
CA PRO A 70 13.09 -0.50 14.93
C PRO A 70 12.22 -1.32 13.97
N LYS A 71 12.22 -2.65 14.12
CA LYS A 71 11.47 -3.54 13.22
C LYS A 71 9.97 -3.22 13.20
N GLU A 72 9.42 -2.89 14.36
CA GLU A 72 8.01 -2.54 14.56
C GLU A 72 7.65 -1.24 13.85
N ASP A 73 8.50 -0.22 13.96
CA ASP A 73 8.34 1.05 13.25
C ASP A 73 8.53 0.87 11.74
N ALA A 74 9.47 0.04 11.30
CA ALA A 74 9.66 -0.30 9.89
C ALA A 74 8.45 -1.04 9.30
N TYR A 75 7.82 -1.92 10.09
CA TYR A 75 6.58 -2.60 9.70
C TYR A 75 5.42 -1.61 9.55
N ILE A 76 5.16 -0.78 10.56
CA ILE A 76 4.08 0.22 10.52
C ILE A 76 4.29 1.20 9.36
N HIS A 77 5.52 1.66 9.17
CA HIS A 77 5.88 2.49 8.02
C HIS A 77 5.55 1.78 6.71
N SER A 78 5.99 0.53 6.53
CA SER A 78 5.74 -0.20 5.29
C SER A 78 4.24 -0.41 5.03
N GLN A 79 3.49 -0.72 6.07
CA GLN A 79 2.05 -0.95 5.98
C GLN A 79 1.29 0.33 5.63
N TYR A 80 1.49 1.40 6.39
CA TYR A 80 0.72 2.64 6.26
C TYR A 80 1.17 3.51 5.09
N ILE A 81 2.45 3.46 4.72
CA ILE A 81 2.98 4.29 3.64
C ILE A 81 2.90 3.57 2.30
N PHE A 82 3.05 2.25 2.24
CA PHE A 82 3.06 1.54 0.95
C PHE A 82 1.84 0.66 0.74
N PHE A 83 1.57 -0.28 1.64
CA PHE A 83 0.61 -1.34 1.35
C PHE A 83 -0.85 -0.93 1.50
N TYR A 84 -1.25 -0.21 2.55
CA TYR A 84 -2.62 0.30 2.65
C TYR A 84 -2.95 1.29 1.51
N PRO A 85 -2.07 2.24 1.13
CA PRO A 85 -2.30 3.06 -0.05
C PRO A 85 -2.44 2.24 -1.35
N LEU A 86 -1.58 1.24 -1.56
CA LEU A 86 -1.68 0.38 -2.74
C LEU A 86 -2.99 -0.41 -2.75
N GLU A 87 -3.36 -0.99 -1.61
CA GLU A 87 -4.61 -1.73 -1.41
C GLU A 87 -5.83 -0.87 -1.73
N ASN A 88 -5.84 0.39 -1.31
CA ASN A 88 -6.93 1.31 -1.64
C ASN A 88 -7.03 1.61 -3.15
N VAL A 89 -5.92 1.52 -3.88
CA VAL A 89 -5.88 1.80 -5.34
C VAL A 89 -6.27 0.58 -6.16
N ILE A 90 -5.74 -0.60 -5.84
CA ILE A 90 -5.91 -1.80 -6.67
C ILE A 90 -6.72 -2.91 -6.00
N GLY A 91 -6.96 -2.86 -4.69
CA GLY A 91 -7.67 -3.87 -3.91
C GLY A 91 -6.77 -4.96 -3.32
N GLU A 92 -7.19 -5.48 -2.16
CA GLU A 92 -6.43 -6.46 -1.35
C GLU A 92 -6.01 -7.69 -2.15
N LYS A 93 -6.92 -8.24 -2.96
CA LYS A 93 -6.64 -9.43 -3.78
C LYS A 93 -5.41 -9.24 -4.68
N TYR A 94 -5.27 -8.06 -5.29
CA TYR A 94 -4.18 -7.78 -6.20
C TYR A 94 -2.90 -7.45 -5.45
N VAL A 95 -2.99 -6.80 -4.30
CA VAL A 95 -1.83 -6.62 -3.41
C VAL A 95 -1.25 -7.97 -3.00
N LYS A 96 -2.07 -8.96 -2.66
CA LYS A 96 -1.60 -10.32 -2.34
C LYS A 96 -0.87 -10.97 -3.51
N ILE A 97 -1.41 -10.87 -4.73
CA ILE A 97 -0.73 -11.38 -5.94
C ILE A 97 0.65 -10.71 -6.09
N ILE A 98 0.71 -9.39 -5.92
CA ILE A 98 1.99 -8.67 -5.99
C ILE A 98 2.93 -9.20 -4.90
N GLN A 99 2.52 -9.25 -3.63
CA GLN A 99 3.35 -9.69 -2.50
C GLN A 99 3.86 -11.13 -2.61
N ASP A 100 3.07 -12.03 -3.23
CA ASP A 100 3.40 -13.44 -3.41
C ASP A 100 4.32 -13.70 -4.62
N ASP A 101 4.40 -12.79 -5.60
CA ASP A 101 5.26 -12.88 -6.78
C ASP A 101 6.38 -11.82 -6.78
N GLU A 102 7.63 -12.28 -6.68
CA GLU A 102 8.81 -11.41 -6.67
C GLU A 102 8.91 -10.52 -7.92
N LYS A 103 8.53 -11.01 -9.10
CA LYS A 103 8.57 -10.18 -10.32
C LYS A 103 7.53 -9.06 -10.27
N SER A 104 6.33 -9.35 -9.79
CA SER A 104 5.27 -8.36 -9.56
C SER A 104 5.69 -7.32 -8.53
N MET A 105 6.27 -7.72 -7.40
CA MET A 105 6.80 -6.77 -6.41
C MET A 105 7.93 -5.91 -6.98
N ASN A 106 8.85 -6.50 -7.75
CA ASN A 106 9.95 -5.76 -8.36
C ASN A 106 9.43 -4.76 -9.39
N TYR A 107 8.42 -5.12 -10.19
CA TYR A 107 7.80 -4.19 -11.12
C TYR A 107 7.02 -3.08 -10.41
N ALA A 108 6.25 -3.39 -9.37
CA ALA A 108 5.59 -2.38 -8.54
C ALA A 108 6.61 -1.42 -7.91
N THR A 109 7.75 -1.93 -7.46
CA THR A 109 8.86 -1.14 -6.93
C THR A 109 9.46 -0.22 -8.00
N TYR A 110 9.69 -0.74 -9.20
CA TYR A 110 10.12 0.07 -10.36
C TYR A 110 9.13 1.20 -10.65
N GLN A 111 7.84 0.89 -10.72
CA GLN A 111 6.77 1.87 -10.98
C GLN A 111 6.70 2.93 -9.88
N TYR A 112 6.82 2.54 -8.62
CA TYR A 112 6.82 3.49 -7.49
C TYR A 112 8.00 4.47 -7.59
N LYS A 113 9.20 3.98 -7.92
CA LYS A 113 10.39 4.83 -8.12
C LYS A 113 10.25 5.75 -9.33
N LYS A 114 9.72 5.24 -10.43
CA LYS A 114 9.48 5.99 -11.68
C LYS A 114 8.61 7.22 -11.44
N PHE A 115 7.57 7.10 -10.62
CA PHE A 115 6.62 8.19 -10.35
C PHE A 115 6.84 8.92 -9.03
N ARG A 116 7.92 8.63 -8.28
CA ARG A 116 8.20 9.17 -6.93
C ARG A 116 8.06 10.69 -6.90
N GLN A 117 7.39 11.19 -5.86
CA GLN A 117 7.17 12.62 -5.63
C GLN A 117 7.79 13.07 -4.30
N ASP A 118 8.49 14.20 -4.32
CA ASP A 118 9.14 14.75 -3.12
C ASP A 118 8.14 15.42 -2.17
N LYS A 119 7.06 15.97 -2.72
CA LYS A 119 5.98 16.59 -1.96
C LYS A 119 4.66 16.53 -2.73
N VAL A 120 3.57 16.37 -2.01
CA VAL A 120 2.19 16.42 -2.51
C VAL A 120 1.33 17.36 -1.68
N GLU A 121 0.11 17.63 -2.15
CA GLU A 121 -0.90 18.33 -1.38
C GLU A 121 -1.21 17.59 -0.08
N ASP A 122 -1.36 18.34 1.01
CA ASP A 122 -1.61 17.77 2.33
C ASP A 122 -2.99 17.10 2.38
N MET A 123 -3.08 16.02 3.17
CA MET A 123 -4.34 15.36 3.46
C MET A 123 -5.29 16.30 4.22
N ASP A 124 -6.61 16.08 4.10
CA ASP A 124 -7.57 16.69 5.01
C ASP A 124 -7.17 16.44 6.48
N LYS A 125 -7.36 17.46 7.32
CA LYS A 125 -6.89 17.43 8.70
C LYS A 125 -7.55 16.32 9.52
N ALA A 126 -8.85 16.10 9.37
CA ALA A 126 -9.57 15.08 10.13
C ALA A 126 -9.19 13.67 9.67
N GLN A 127 -8.99 13.49 8.36
CA GLN A 127 -8.45 12.26 7.81
C GLN A 127 -7.04 11.97 8.32
N CYS A 128 -6.17 12.99 8.36
CA CYS A 128 -4.81 12.84 8.85
C CYS A 128 -4.75 12.52 10.35
N GLU A 129 -5.58 13.17 11.18
CA GLU A 129 -5.68 12.88 12.61
C GLU A 129 -6.12 11.42 12.85
N THR A 130 -7.10 10.94 12.09
CA THR A 130 -7.54 9.55 12.15
C THR A 130 -6.42 8.59 11.76
N LEU A 131 -5.72 8.88 10.66
CA LEU A 131 -4.63 8.03 10.15
C LEU A 131 -3.46 7.95 11.15
N ARG A 132 -3.09 9.09 11.77
CA ARG A 132 -2.06 9.15 12.82
C ARG A 132 -2.43 8.32 14.02
N LYS A 133 -3.69 8.42 14.47
CA LYS A 133 -4.18 7.65 15.61
C LYS A 133 -4.10 6.15 15.32
N ASN A 134 -4.60 5.71 14.17
CA ASN A 134 -4.56 4.30 13.78
C ASN A 134 -3.13 3.77 13.70
N ALA A 135 -2.21 4.52 13.08
CA ALA A 135 -0.80 4.14 13.00
C ALA A 135 -0.13 4.03 14.38
N ALA A 136 -0.48 4.92 15.32
CA ALA A 136 0.02 4.87 16.69
C ALA A 136 -0.56 3.66 17.46
N ASP A 137 -1.87 3.45 17.38
CA ASP A 137 -2.55 2.32 18.05
C ASP A 137 -2.01 0.98 17.53
N ASP A 138 -1.84 0.81 16.21
CA ASP A 138 -1.26 -0.39 15.61
C ASP A 138 0.21 -0.58 16.00
N LEU A 139 0.99 0.50 16.12
CA LEU A 139 2.37 0.44 16.58
C LEU A 139 2.45 -0.08 18.03
N GLU A 140 1.54 0.33 18.91
CA GLU A 140 1.44 -0.18 20.27
C GLU A 140 1.08 -1.68 20.29
N VAL A 141 0.16 -2.11 19.42
CA VAL A 141 -0.19 -3.53 19.23
C VAL A 141 1.01 -4.35 18.78
N VAL A 142 1.73 -3.89 17.76
CA VAL A 142 2.90 -4.56 17.20
C VAL A 142 4.05 -4.61 18.21
N LYS A 143 4.21 -3.56 19.03
CA LYS A 143 5.16 -3.53 20.16
C LYS A 143 4.73 -4.41 21.35
N GLY A 144 3.57 -5.05 21.28
CA GLY A 144 3.04 -5.91 22.34
C GLY A 144 2.53 -5.15 23.57
N GLN A 145 2.30 -3.84 23.43
CA GLN A 145 1.78 -2.98 24.50
C GLN A 145 0.26 -3.13 24.65
N TYR A 146 -0.45 -3.53 23.59
CA TYR A 146 -1.88 -3.83 23.63
C TYR A 146 -2.15 -5.25 24.15
N LYS A 147 -2.39 -5.35 25.46
CA LYS A 147 -2.82 -6.58 26.15
C LYS A 147 -4.31 -6.55 26.47
N ASN A 148 -5.21 -6.47 25.47
CA ASN A 148 -6.54 -7.09 25.58
C ASN A 148 -7.42 -6.86 24.36
N GLY A 149 -8.06 -7.95 23.97
CA GLY A 149 -9.27 -7.95 23.16
C GLY A 149 -10.08 -9.21 23.44
N MET A 150 -9.46 -10.40 23.35
CA MET A 150 -10.17 -11.69 23.42
C MET A 150 -9.31 -12.91 23.86
N ILE A 151 -8.24 -12.79 24.67
CA ILE A 151 -7.40 -13.95 25.05
C ILE A 151 -7.18 -14.01 26.57
N GLU A 152 -7.67 -15.07 27.21
CA GLU A 152 -7.25 -15.47 28.55
C GLU A 152 -5.73 -15.69 28.58
N VAL A 153 -5.05 -14.99 29.48
CA VAL A 153 -3.61 -15.09 29.69
C VAL A 153 -3.25 -16.55 29.99
N GLN A 154 -2.71 -17.27 28.99
CA GLN A 154 -2.18 -18.61 29.23
C GLN A 154 -0.93 -18.52 30.12
N LYS A 155 -1.09 -18.99 31.36
CA LYS A 155 -0.01 -19.13 32.34
C LYS A 155 0.69 -20.48 32.15
N ASN A 156 1.98 -20.53 32.44
CA ASN A 156 2.69 -21.78 32.62
C ASN A 156 2.15 -22.53 33.86
N PRO A 157 2.40 -23.86 34.00
CA PRO A 157 2.00 -24.64 35.16
C PRO A 157 2.58 -24.13 36.50
N ASP A 158 3.64 -23.33 36.43
CA ASP A 158 4.33 -22.69 37.57
C ASP A 158 3.78 -21.29 37.92
N GLY A 159 2.72 -20.83 37.23
CA GLY A 159 2.09 -19.54 37.47
C GLY A 159 2.80 -18.34 36.83
N THR A 160 3.91 -18.55 36.10
CA THR A 160 4.57 -17.49 35.33
C THR A 160 3.81 -17.18 34.04
N THR A 161 3.69 -15.89 33.71
CA THR A 161 3.24 -15.46 32.39
C THR A 161 4.30 -15.85 31.36
N LYS A 162 3.92 -16.61 30.32
CA LYS A 162 4.80 -16.78 29.14
C LYS A 162 5.23 -15.40 28.65
N SER A 163 6.53 -15.21 28.43
CA SER A 163 7.06 -13.95 27.90
C SER A 163 6.24 -13.49 26.70
N ALA A 164 5.82 -12.23 26.79
CA ALA A 164 5.02 -11.54 25.81
C ALA A 164 5.89 -11.16 24.61
N ASP A 165 6.10 -12.10 23.69
CA ASP A 165 6.39 -11.71 22.31
C ASP A 165 5.12 -11.03 21.79
N GLY A 166 5.12 -9.69 21.78
CA GLY A 166 4.08 -8.91 21.13
C GLY A 166 3.82 -9.46 19.73
N VAL A 167 2.54 -9.76 19.43
CA VAL A 167 2.01 -10.32 18.15
C VAL A 167 3.09 -10.96 17.26
N ALA A 168 3.75 -12.03 17.73
CA ALA A 168 4.66 -12.90 16.96
C ALA A 168 5.52 -12.23 15.85
N THR A 169 6.07 -11.03 16.07
CA THR A 169 6.79 -10.25 15.05
C THR A 169 8.06 -10.95 14.56
N ASN A 170 8.67 -11.80 15.40
CA ASN A 170 9.85 -12.59 15.05
C ASN A 170 9.54 -13.96 14.42
N GLN A 171 8.27 -14.38 14.33
CA GLN A 171 7.87 -15.69 13.79
C GLN A 171 6.92 -15.61 12.59
N ASN A 172 6.45 -14.41 12.23
CA ASN A 172 5.48 -14.24 11.16
C ASN A 172 6.15 -13.86 9.83
N LYS A 173 6.13 -14.80 8.86
CA LYS A 173 6.65 -14.59 7.49
C LYS A 173 6.06 -13.33 6.85
N PHE A 174 4.77 -13.06 7.05
CA PHE A 174 4.10 -11.87 6.50
C PHE A 174 4.71 -10.56 7.02
N PHE A 175 5.13 -10.52 8.29
CA PHE A 175 5.77 -9.36 8.89
C PHE A 175 7.13 -9.06 8.23
N PHE A 176 7.93 -10.10 7.98
CA PHE A 176 9.21 -9.97 7.30
C PHE A 176 9.06 -9.63 5.82
N ASP A 177 8.08 -10.21 5.12
CA ASP A 177 7.83 -9.90 3.71
C ASP A 177 7.39 -8.44 3.54
N ILE A 178 6.52 -7.93 4.43
CA ILE A 178 6.12 -6.51 4.44
C ILE A 178 7.32 -5.59 4.67
N ILE A 179 8.19 -5.88 5.65
CA ILE A 179 9.40 -5.08 5.89
C ILE A 179 10.38 -5.17 4.72
N LYS A 180 10.60 -6.38 4.17
CA LYS A 180 11.49 -6.62 3.03
C LYS A 180 11.05 -5.75 1.85
N TRP A 181 9.77 -5.85 1.49
CA TRP A 181 9.22 -5.12 0.35
C TRP A 181 9.13 -3.62 0.59
N GLY A 182 8.74 -3.20 1.80
CA GLY A 182 8.78 -1.78 2.18
C GLY A 182 10.19 -1.20 2.10
N SER A 183 11.21 -1.95 2.49
CA SER A 183 12.61 -1.53 2.35
C SER A 183 13.04 -1.40 0.89
N ALA A 184 12.58 -2.30 0.00
CA ALA A 184 12.88 -2.24 -1.44
C ALA A 184 12.31 -0.98 -2.11
N LEU A 185 11.16 -0.50 -1.64
CA LEU A 185 10.50 0.74 -2.10
C LEU A 185 11.23 2.02 -1.65
N LEU A 186 12.04 1.92 -0.60
CA LEU A 186 12.83 3.03 -0.06
C LEU A 186 14.17 3.22 -0.77
N LEU A 187 14.86 2.12 -1.06
CA LEU A 187 16.13 2.10 -1.81
C LEU A 187 15.96 2.58 -3.25
#